data_AF-A0A521X4E4-F1
#
_entry.id   AF-A0A521X4E4-F1
#
_cell.length_a   1.000
_cell.length_b   1.000
_cell.length_c   1.000
_cell.angle_alpha   90.00
_cell.angle_beta   90.00
_cell.angle_gamma   90.00
#
_symmetry.space_group_name_H-M   'P 1'
#
loop_
_entity.id
_entity.type
_entity.pdbx_description
1 polymer ?
#
loop_
_entity_poly.entity_id
_entity_poly.type
_entity_poly.pdbx_seq_one_letter_code
_entity_poly.pdbx_strand_id
1 'polypeptide(L)'
;MIKTYSGFRYSFEVESQPYKDKFAFTITAIHKESRRYSRINTLNQVLAEFEIKADNPRAVESEWLLTKRESRDFMKIANYMFSDNKYLWSFESILDEIRKSGEWENIRREKRHK
;
A
#
# COMPACT_ATOMS: atom_id res chain seq x y z
N MET A 1 -11.94 1.94 -6.84
CA MET A 1 -11.51 3.32 -6.54
C MET A 1 -10.00 3.33 -6.49
N ILE A 2 -9.38 4.31 -7.11
CA ILE A 2 -7.92 4.49 -7.12
C ILE A 2 -7.65 5.92 -6.66
N LYS A 3 -6.72 6.10 -5.73
CA LYS A 3 -6.21 7.40 -5.30
C LYS A 3 -4.70 7.40 -5.36
N THR A 4 -4.13 8.52 -5.78
CA THR A 4 -2.69 8.72 -5.83
C THR A 4 -2.30 9.83 -4.86
N TYR A 5 -1.24 9.59 -4.10
CA TYR A 5 -0.62 10.55 -3.20
C TYR A 5 0.83 10.78 -3.62
N SER A 6 1.32 12.01 -3.50
CA SER A 6 2.71 12.33 -3.78
C SER A 6 3.43 12.58 -2.45
N GLY A 7 4.36 11.71 -2.10
CA GLY A 7 5.30 11.92 -1.00
C GLY A 7 6.52 12.73 -1.46
N PHE A 8 7.64 12.65 -0.74
CA PHE A 8 8.87 13.34 -1.11
C PHE A 8 9.64 12.53 -2.16
N ARG A 9 10.04 11.30 -1.82
CA ARG A 9 10.81 10.37 -2.66
C ARG A 9 9.93 9.34 -3.37
N TYR A 10 8.70 9.16 -2.90
CA TYR A 10 7.78 8.16 -3.40
C TYR A 10 6.46 8.77 -3.86
N SER A 11 5.80 8.11 -4.80
CA SER A 11 4.37 8.27 -5.05
C SER A 11 3.65 7.03 -4.56
N PHE A 12 2.44 7.19 -4.05
CA PHE A 12 1.65 6.10 -3.49
C PHE A 12 0.35 5.95 -4.27
N GLU A 13 0.10 4.77 -4.83
CA GLU A 13 -1.17 4.39 -5.44
C GLU A 13 -1.94 3.51 -4.44
N VAL A 14 -3.09 3.99 -3.97
CA VAL A 14 -3.99 3.24 -3.08
C VAL A 14 -5.22 2.85 -3.90
N GLU A 15 -5.45 1.55 -4.01
CA GLU A 15 -6.54 1.01 -4.80
C GLU A 15 -7.46 0.15 -3.93
N SER A 16 -8.75 0.23 -4.22
CA SER A 16 -9.74 -0.71 -3.73
C SER A 16 -10.69 -1.08 -4.85
N GLN A 17 -10.59 -2.31 -5.36
CA GLN A 17 -11.34 -2.78 -6.53
C GLN A 17 -12.22 -3.97 -6.14
N PRO A 18 -13.44 -4.10 -6.72
CA PRO A 18 -14.25 -5.30 -6.52
C PRO A 18 -13.49 -6.57 -6.95
N TYR A 19 -13.52 -7.61 -6.12
CA TYR A 19 -12.96 -8.93 -6.39
C TYR A 19 -13.91 -10.00 -5.83
N LYS A 20 -14.61 -10.70 -6.72
CA LYS A 20 -15.71 -11.62 -6.36
C LYS A 20 -16.75 -10.91 -5.48
N ASP A 21 -17.00 -11.42 -4.28
CA ASP A 21 -17.91 -10.89 -3.25
C ASP A 21 -17.25 -9.85 -2.30
N LYS A 22 -15.98 -9.52 -2.54
CA LYS A 22 -15.16 -8.65 -1.69
C LYS A 22 -14.51 -7.51 -2.47
N PHE A 23 -13.65 -6.76 -1.80
CA PHE A 23 -12.83 -5.70 -2.37
C PHE A 23 -11.36 -6.02 -2.15
N ALA A 24 -10.58 -6.11 -3.22
CA ALA A 24 -9.13 -6.19 -3.14
C ALA A 24 -8.57 -4.78 -2.91
N PHE A 25 -7.86 -4.61 -1.80
CA PHE A 25 -7.21 -3.36 -1.41
C PHE A 25 -5.70 -3.49 -1.51
N THR A 26 -5.07 -2.54 -2.18
CA THR A 26 -3.63 -2.50 -2.42
C THR A 26 -3.08 -1.12 -2.17
N ILE A 27 -1.85 -1.07 -1.66
CA ILE A 27 -1.05 0.14 -1.56
C ILE A 27 0.25 -0.13 -2.29
N THR A 28 0.52 0.66 -3.31
CA THR A 28 1.73 0.55 -4.14
C THR A 28 2.59 1.80 -3.93
N ALA A 29 3.81 1.62 -3.46
CA ALA A 29 4.82 2.65 -3.41
C ALA A 29 5.63 2.66 -4.72
N ILE A 30 5.88 3.85 -5.26
CA ILE A 30 6.58 4.07 -6.52
C ILE A 30 7.74 5.02 -6.25
N HIS A 31 8.97 4.54 -6.33
CA HIS A 31 10.14 5.40 -6.14
C HIS A 31 10.25 6.37 -7.33
N LYS A 32 10.32 7.67 -7.06
CA LYS A 32 10.24 8.69 -8.12
C LYS A 32 11.41 8.65 -9.08
N GLU A 33 12.62 8.43 -8.56
CA GLU A 33 13.87 8.44 -9.35
C GLU A 33 14.05 7.13 -10.12
N SER A 34 14.07 6.00 -9.41
CA SER A 34 14.32 4.69 -10.04
C SER A 34 13.10 4.09 -10.75
N ARG A 35 11.91 4.67 -10.55
CA ARG A 35 10.63 4.21 -11.09
C ARG A 35 10.28 2.77 -10.70
N ARG A 36 10.88 2.25 -9.63
CA ARG A 36 10.56 0.92 -9.08
C ARG A 36 9.25 0.97 -8.30
N TYR A 37 8.50 -0.13 -8.36
CA TYR A 37 7.20 -0.30 -7.72
C TYR A 37 7.30 -1.39 -6.67
N SER A 38 6.64 -1.21 -5.53
CA SER A 38 6.47 -2.26 -4.52
C SER A 38 5.09 -2.15 -3.91
N ARG A 39 4.44 -3.28 -3.69
CA ARG A 39 3.26 -3.32 -2.81
C ARG A 39 3.74 -3.31 -1.36
N ILE A 40 3.03 -2.59 -0.50
CA ILE A 40 3.46 -2.33 0.89
C ILE A 40 2.42 -2.78 1.92
N ASN A 41 1.44 -3.57 1.49
CA ASN A 41 0.36 -4.12 2.31
C ASN A 41 0.83 -5.06 3.44
N THR A 42 2.10 -5.43 3.50
CA THR A 42 2.64 -6.34 4.52
C THR A 42 3.63 -5.65 5.46
N LEU A 43 3.91 -4.35 5.25
CA LEU A 43 4.80 -3.62 6.14
C LEU A 43 4.17 -3.47 7.53
N ASN A 44 4.91 -3.81 8.59
CA ASN A 44 4.41 -3.74 9.96
C ASN A 44 3.84 -2.37 10.33
N GLN A 45 4.45 -1.28 9.87
CA GLN A 45 3.94 0.07 10.09
C GLN A 45 2.59 0.29 9.37
N VAL A 46 2.42 -0.26 8.17
CA VAL A 46 1.12 -0.24 7.47
C VAL A 46 0.12 -1.10 8.24
N LEU A 47 0.47 -2.33 8.62
CA LEU A 47 -0.42 -3.21 9.41
C LEU A 47 -0.90 -2.56 10.72
N ALA A 48 -0.01 -1.87 11.43
CA ALA A 48 -0.34 -1.16 12.67
C ALA A 48 -1.37 -0.04 12.44
N GLU A 49 -1.22 0.76 11.38
CA GLU A 49 -2.11 1.88 11.06
C GLU A 49 -3.51 1.43 10.64
N PHE A 50 -3.63 0.25 10.05
CA PHE A 50 -4.91 -0.36 9.72
C PHE A 50 -5.47 -1.26 10.84
N GLU A 51 -4.82 -1.31 12.01
CA GLU A 51 -5.15 -2.19 13.14
C GLU A 51 -5.30 -3.66 12.74
N ILE A 52 -4.53 -4.09 11.73
CA ILE A 52 -4.56 -5.47 11.22
C ILE A 52 -3.55 -6.30 12.00
N LYS A 53 -4.03 -7.38 12.63
CA LYS A 53 -3.13 -8.36 13.23
C LYS A 53 -2.29 -9.05 12.14
N ALA A 54 -0.99 -9.21 12.38
CA ALA A 54 -0.06 -9.81 11.43
C ALA A 54 -0.40 -11.28 11.07
N ASP A 55 -1.21 -11.95 11.88
CA ASP A 55 -1.72 -13.31 11.66
C ASP A 55 -2.98 -13.37 10.80
N ASN A 56 -3.46 -12.24 10.27
CA ASN A 56 -4.73 -12.18 9.55
C ASN A 56 -4.62 -12.88 8.18
N PRO A 57 -5.36 -13.98 7.94
CA PRO A 57 -5.32 -14.75 6.68
C PRO A 57 -5.87 -13.97 5.47
N ARG A 58 -6.31 -12.72 5.66
CA ARG A 58 -6.79 -11.82 4.61
C ARG A 58 -5.67 -11.16 3.80
N ALA A 59 -4.41 -11.28 4.22
CA ALA A 59 -3.24 -10.86 3.47
C ALA A 59 -2.79 -11.97 2.51
N VAL A 60 -3.27 -11.92 1.28
CA VAL A 60 -2.82 -12.83 0.21
C VAL A 60 -1.88 -12.02 -0.67
N GLU A 61 -0.61 -12.43 -0.75
CA GLU A 61 0.33 -12.03 -1.82
C GLU A 61 0.33 -10.52 -2.14
N SER A 62 0.37 -9.70 -1.08
CA SER A 62 0.45 -8.24 -1.16
C SER A 62 -0.87 -7.51 -1.48
N GLU A 63 -2.02 -8.15 -1.28
CA GLU A 63 -3.36 -7.53 -1.32
C GLU A 63 -4.20 -7.90 -0.09
N TRP A 64 -5.16 -7.06 0.27
CA TRP A 64 -6.12 -7.34 1.34
C TRP A 64 -7.54 -7.50 0.80
N LEU A 65 -8.20 -8.61 1.15
CA LEU A 65 -9.60 -8.83 0.81
C LEU A 65 -10.53 -8.29 1.91
N LEU A 66 -11.23 -7.22 1.57
CA LEU A 66 -12.07 -6.43 2.48
C LEU A 66 -13.55 -6.53 2.13
N THR A 67 -14.41 -6.36 3.13
CA THR A 67 -15.82 -6.04 2.90
C THR A 67 -15.97 -4.62 2.34
N LYS A 68 -17.14 -4.29 1.79
CA LYS A 68 -17.45 -2.93 1.32
C LYS A 68 -17.34 -1.85 2.41
N ARG A 69 -17.54 -2.23 3.69
CA ARG A 69 -17.40 -1.31 4.82
C ARG A 69 -15.92 -1.08 5.12
N GLU A 70 -15.17 -2.16 5.32
CA GLU A 70 -13.72 -2.11 5.58
C GLU A 70 -12.97 -1.40 4.45
N SER A 71 -13.31 -1.65 3.19
CA SER A 71 -12.73 -0.93 2.04
C SER A 71 -12.90 0.59 2.16
N ARG A 72 -14.07 1.07 2.60
CA ARG A 72 -14.32 2.51 2.78
C ARG A 72 -13.53 3.07 3.96
N ASP A 73 -13.43 2.33 5.05
CA ASP A 73 -12.69 2.76 6.23
C ASP A 73 -11.18 2.78 5.96
N PHE A 74 -10.67 1.78 5.24
CA PHE A 74 -9.26 1.71 4.83
C PHE A 74 -8.89 2.85 3.87
N MET A 75 -9.77 3.19 2.93
CA MET A 75 -9.55 4.36 2.07
C MET A 75 -9.48 5.68 2.85
N LYS A 76 -10.21 5.80 3.98
CA LYS A 76 -10.13 6.99 4.85
C LYS A 76 -8.82 7.00 5.63
N ILE A 77 -8.43 5.88 6.22
CA ILE A 77 -7.17 5.72 6.95
C ILE A 77 -5.99 6.04 6.01
N ALA A 78 -5.94 5.44 4.82
CA ALA A 78 -4.92 5.73 3.82
C ALA A 78 -4.87 7.22 3.45
N ASN A 79 -6.04 7.87 3.31
CA ASN A 79 -6.10 9.29 3.03
C ASN A 79 -5.53 10.13 4.18
N TYR A 80 -5.76 9.76 5.44
CA TYR A 80 -5.17 10.43 6.58
C TYR A 80 -3.65 10.24 6.62
N MET A 81 -3.18 8.99 6.53
CA MET A 81 -1.75 8.64 6.55
C MET A 81 -0.95 9.37 5.47
N PHE A 82 -1.41 9.32 4.22
CA PHE A 82 -0.69 9.92 3.10
C PHE A 82 -0.96 11.42 2.90
N SER A 83 -1.73 12.06 3.78
CA SER A 83 -1.87 13.53 3.82
C SER A 83 -0.99 14.17 4.89
N ASP A 84 -0.39 13.40 5.79
CA ASP A 84 0.52 13.92 6.82
C ASP A 84 1.98 13.86 6.33
N ASN A 85 2.57 15.03 6.13
CA ASN A 85 3.96 15.17 5.69
C ASN A 85 4.97 14.57 6.68
N LYS A 86 4.71 14.60 8.00
CA LYS A 86 5.62 14.01 8.99
C LYS A 86 5.58 12.49 8.91
N TYR A 87 4.39 11.92 8.77
CA TYR A 87 4.21 10.49 8.55
C TYR A 87 4.88 10.05 7.26
N LEU A 88 4.64 10.77 6.14
CA LEU A 88 5.27 10.48 4.86
C LEU A 88 6.80 10.45 4.96
N TRP A 89 7.40 11.41 5.66
CA TRP A 89 8.85 11.50 5.80
C TRP A 89 9.44 10.29 6.55
N SER A 90 8.82 9.88 7.67
CA SER A 90 9.28 8.70 8.42
C SER A 90 9.03 7.41 7.64
N PHE A 91 7.86 7.30 7.00
CA PHE A 91 7.49 6.14 6.21
C PHE A 91 8.41 5.92 5.00
N GLU A 92 8.72 6.98 4.25
CA GLU A 92 9.65 6.89 3.12
C GLU A 92 11.08 6.52 3.54
N SER A 93 11.49 6.90 4.75
CA SER A 93 12.80 6.50 5.29
C SER A 93 12.86 4.99 5.52
N ILE A 94 11.78 4.40 6.04
CA ILE A 94 11.65 2.95 6.22
C ILE A 94 11.60 2.22 4.87
N LEU A 95 10.89 2.77 3.88
CA LEU A 95 10.90 2.21 2.53
C LEU A 95 12.30 2.19 1.90
N ASP A 96 13.10 3.24 2.15
CA ASP A 96 14.50 3.27 1.69
C ASP A 96 15.39 2.25 2.40
N GLU A 97 15.14 1.96 3.68
CA GLU A 97 15.86 0.91 4.42
C GLU A 97 15.55 -0.48 3.86
N ILE A 98 14.27 -0.79 3.63
CA ILE A 98 13.81 -2.05 3.02
C ILE A 98 14.35 -2.18 1.59
N ARG A 99 14.38 -1.07 0.83
CA ARG A 99 15.01 -1.04 -0.49
C ARG A 99 16.49 -1.39 -0.44
N LYS A 100 17.21 -0.88 0.56
CA LYS A 100 18.64 -1.14 0.74
C LYS A 100 18.92 -2.57 1.21
N SER A 101 18.03 -3.17 2.01
CA SER A 101 18.16 -4.57 2.45
C SER A 101 17.93 -5.58 1.30
N GLY A 102 17.39 -5.12 0.17
CA GLY A 102 17.12 -5.99 -0.98
C GLY A 102 15.85 -6.83 -0.83
N GLU A 103 15.10 -6.63 0.25
CA GLU A 103 13.81 -7.28 0.54
C GLU A 103 12.65 -6.70 -0.29
N TRP A 104 12.97 -5.84 -1.24
CA TRP A 104 11.99 -5.13 -2.05
C TRP A 104 11.58 -5.95 -3.27
N GLU A 105 10.31 -6.39 -3.29
CA GLU A 105 9.71 -7.03 -4.46
C GLU A 105 9.67 -6.04 -5.63
N ASN A 106 10.49 -6.27 -6.66
CA ASN A 106 10.37 -5.54 -7.92
C ASN A 106 9.19 -6.09 -8.73
N ILE A 107 7.98 -5.67 -8.37
CA ILE A 107 6.78 -6.07 -9.11
C ILE A 107 6.81 -5.33 -10.45
N ARG A 108 6.96 -6.06 -11.56
CA ARG A 108 6.65 -5.50 -12.88
C ARG A 108 5.15 -5.23 -12.92
N ARG A 109 4.74 -4.05 -13.39
CA ARG A 109 3.32 -3.70 -13.56
C ARG A 109 2.71 -4.66 -14.59
N GLU A 110 2.25 -5.82 -14.15
CA GLU A 110 1.49 -6.70 -15.02
C GLU A 110 0.21 -5.97 -15.38
N LYS A 111 0.02 -5.74 -16.68
CA LYS A 111 -1.24 -5.25 -17.21
C LYS A 111 -2.28 -6.32 -16.86
N ARG A 112 -3.01 -6.14 -15.76
CA ARG A 112 -4.25 -6.88 -15.51
C ARG A 112 -5.20 -6.50 -16.65
N HIS A 113 -5.27 -7.38 -17.65
CA HIS A 113 -6.21 -7.25 -18.75
C HIS A 113 -7.62 -7.23 -18.16
N LYS A 114 -8.39 -6.23 -18.60
CA LYS A 114 -9.81 -6.04 -18.34
C LYS A 114 -10.63 -7.29 -18.57
#